data_AF-A0A1I3LP24-F1
#
_entry.id   AF-A0A1I3LP24-F1
#
_cell.length_a   1.000
_cell.length_b   1.000
_cell.length_c   1.000
_cell.angle_alpha   90.00
_cell.angle_beta   90.00
_cell.angle_gamma   90.00
#
_symmetry.space_group_name_H-M   'P 1'
#
loop_
_entity.id
_entity.type
_entity.pdbx_description
1 polymer ?
#
loop_
_entity_poly.entity_id
_entity_poly.type
_entity_poly.pdbx_seq_one_letter_code
_entity_poly.pdbx_strand_id
1 'polypeptide(L)' 'METRIISGILSWDQENKYFLETLMENRYFLVLPQIITLTQTDEKLATDELNESHKGKNAIARCFV' A
#
# COMPACT_ATOMS: atom_id res chain seq x y z
N MET A 1 -15.64 11.13 1.14
CA MET A 1 -14.29 10.54 1.10
C MET A 1 -13.97 10.12 2.51
N GLU A 2 -13.88 8.82 2.77
CA GLU A 2 -13.62 8.27 4.10
C GLU A 2 -12.17 7.78 4.17
N THR A 3 -11.48 8.05 5.27
CA THR A 3 -10.14 7.49 5.47
C THR A 3 -10.25 6.12 6.14
N ARG A 4 -9.70 5.08 5.52
CA ARG A 4 -9.65 3.72 6.07
C ARG A 4 -8.21 3.25 6.26
N ILE A 5 -8.04 2.29 7.16
CA ILE A 5 -6.78 1.54 7.32
C ILE A 5 -6.97 0.21 6.61
N ILE A 6 -6.15 -0.04 5.59
CA ILE A 6 -6.20 -1.24 4.78
C ILE A 6 -4.92 -2.04 5.02
N SER A 7 -5.07 -3.36 5.15
CA SER A 7 -3.97 -4.32 5.20
C SER A 7 -4.05 -5.23 3.97
N GLY A 8 -2.93 -5.44 3.29
CA GLY A 8 -2.87 -6.27 2.10
C GLY A 8 -1.47 -6.39 1.53
N ILE A 9 -1.38 -7.04 0.37
CA ILE A 9 -0.14 -7.19 -0.39
C ILE A 9 0.09 -5.90 -1.19
N LEU A 10 1.27 -5.30 -1.04
CA LEU A 10 1.66 -4.10 -1.77
C LEU A 10 2.02 -4.43 -3.22
N SER A 11 1.39 -3.74 -4.17
CA SER A 11 1.66 -3.86 -5.59
C SER A 11 1.40 -2.54 -6.33
N TRP A 12 1.67 -2.51 -7.63
CA TRP A 12 1.40 -1.37 -8.51
C TRP A 12 1.19 -1.83 -9.94
N ASP A 13 0.41 -1.04 -10.68
CA ASP A 13 0.11 -1.26 -12.09
C ASP A 13 1.20 -0.71 -13.03
N GLN A 14 0.95 -0.80 -14.33
CA GLN A 14 1.86 -0.31 -15.38
C GLN A 14 2.00 1.21 -15.40
N GLU A 15 1.10 1.95 -14.73
CA GLU A 15 1.14 3.41 -14.59
C GLU A 15 1.81 3.83 -13.26
N ASN A 16 2.46 2.90 -12.55
CA ASN A 16 3.05 3.09 -11.22
C ASN A 16 2.05 3.53 -10.14
N LYS A 17 0.76 3.21 -10.30
CA LYS A 17 -0.23 3.46 -9.24
C LYS A 17 -0.15 2.36 -8.20
N TYR A 18 0.24 2.73 -6.99
CA TYR A 18 0.32 1.81 -5.85
C TYR A 18 -1.08 1.36 -5.41
N PHE A 19 -1.20 0.09 -5.04
CA PHE A 19 -2.41 -0.45 -4.43
C PHE A 19 -2.10 -1.54 -3.41
N LEU A 20 -3.04 -1.75 -2.49
CA LEU A 20 -3.06 -2.92 -1.61
C LEU A 20 -4.11 -3.92 -2.10
N GLU A 21 -3.69 -5.17 -2.31
CA GLU A 21 -4.57 -6.29 -2.59
C GLU A 21 -4.88 -7.04 -1.27
N THR A 22 -6.14 -7.01 -0.87
CA THR A 22 -6.60 -7.65 0.38
C THR A 22 -6.81 -9.15 0.19
N LEU A 23 -6.94 -9.89 1.29
CA LEU A 23 -7.29 -11.32 1.28
C LEU A 23 -8.62 -11.64 0.59
N MET A 24 -9.51 -10.64 0.49
CA MET A 24 -10.81 -10.75 -0.19
C MET A 24 -10.73 -10.34 -1.67
N GLU A 25 -9.52 -10.30 -2.25
CA GLU A 25 -9.24 -9.92 -3.65
C GLU A 25 -9.68 -8.49 -4.03
N ASN A 26 -10.04 -7.66 -3.05
CA ASN A 26 -10.29 -6.24 -3.27
C ASN A 26 -8.97 -5.48 -3.43
N ARG A 27 -8.92 -4.57 -4.40
CA ARG A 27 -7.77 -3.69 -4.67
C ARG A 27 -8.07 -2.26 -4.25
N TYR A 28 -7.23 -1.70 -3.40
CA TYR A 28 -7.36 -0.33 -2.90
C TYR A 28 -6.18 0.49 -3.38
N PHE A 29 -6.44 1.42 -4.31
CA PHE A 29 -5.42 2.33 -4.81
C PHE A 29 -5.04 3.36 -3.75
N LEU A 30 -3.74 3.60 -3.62
CA LEU A 30 -3.18 4.56 -2.69
C LEU A 30 -3.09 5.93 -3.37
N VAL A 31 -3.66 6.95 -2.74
CA VAL A 31 -3.71 8.31 -3.27
C VAL A 31 -3.14 9.27 -2.22
N LEU A 32 -2.39 10.30 -2.68
CA LEU A 32 -1.67 11.30 -1.86
C LEU A 32 -0.44 10.70 -1.13
N PRO A 33 0.47 11.54 -0.59
CA PRO A 33 1.55 11.03 0.27
C PRO A 33 0.97 10.36 1.52
N GLN A 34 1.14 9.04 1.61
CA GLN A 34 0.72 8.21 2.75
C GLN A 34 1.93 7.51 3.35
N ILE A 35 1.83 7.16 4.63
CA ILE A 35 2.79 6.28 5.29
C ILE A 35 2.29 4.84 5.16
N ILE A 36 3.18 3.97 4.68
CA ILE A 36 2.96 2.54 4.50
C ILE A 36 3.87 1.82 5.50
N THR A 37 3.29 0.91 6.29
CA THR A 37 4.07 0.10 7.24
C THR A 37 4.20 -1.31 6.69
N LEU A 38 5.43 -1.77 6.43
CA LEU A 38 5.72 -3.13 6.02
C LEU A 38 5.68 -4.06 7.23
N THR A 39 4.76 -5.01 7.26
CA THR A 39 4.51 -5.81 8.47
C THR A 39 5.60 -6.84 8.78
N GLN A 40 6.45 -7.16 7.80
CA GLN A 40 7.57 -8.09 7.99
C GLN A 40 8.76 -7.46 8.71
N THR A 41 8.93 -6.14 8.60
CA THR A 41 10.11 -5.41 9.11
C THR A 41 9.73 -4.27 10.06
N ASP A 42 8.44 -3.98 10.24
CA ASP A 42 7.90 -2.78 10.91
C ASP A 42 8.46 -1.46 10.35
N GLU A 43 9.00 -1.50 9.14
CA GLU A 43 9.53 -0.36 8.42
C GLU A 43 8.38 0.54 7.95
N LYS A 44 8.52 1.85 8.15
CA LYS A 44 7.56 2.86 7.72
C LYS A 44 8.14 3.66 6.58
N LEU A 45 7.50 3.58 5.43
CA LEU A 45 7.93 4.22 4.20
C LEU A 45 6.88 5.22 3.73
N ALA A 46 7.33 6.36 3.23
CA ALA A 46 6.48 7.22 2.42
C ALA A 46 6.27 6.59 1.03
N THR A 47 5.18 6.95 0.35
CA THR A 47 4.84 6.40 -0.97
C THR A 47 5.93 6.62 -2.03
N ASP A 48 6.64 7.74 -1.97
CA ASP A 48 7.75 8.11 -2.86
C ASP A 48 9.06 7.36 -2.56
N GLU A 49 9.14 6.66 -1.44
CA GLU A 49 10.27 5.80 -1.06
C GLU A 49 10.07 4.34 -1.52
N LEU A 50 8.90 4.00 -2.05
CA LEU A 50 8.60 2.66 -2.52
C LEU A 50 9.39 2.32 -3.80
N ASN A 51 9.86 1.07 -3.88
CA ASN A 51 10.61 0.53 -5.01
C ASN A 51 10.30 -0.97 -5.17
N GLU A 52 10.80 -1.59 -6.24
CA GLU A 52 10.55 -3.01 -6.57
C GLU A 52 10.85 -4.00 -5.44
N SER A 53 11.76 -3.71 -4.52
CA SER A 53 12.03 -4.59 -3.37
C SER A 53 10.90 -4.64 -2.35
N HIS A 54 9.95 -3.69 -2.41
CA HIS A 54 8.77 -3.65 -1.56
C HIS A 54 7.56 -4.38 -2.15
N LYS A 55 7.61 -4.72 -3.45
CA LYS A 55 6.50 -5.41 -4.13
C LYS A 55 6.26 -6.78 -3.51
N GLY A 56 5.00 -7.14 -3.31
CA GLY A 56 4.61 -8.42 -2.72
C GLY A 56 4.75 -8.51 -1.20
N LYS A 57 5.30 -7.48 -0.53
CA LYS A 57 5.33 -7.42 0.94
C LYS A 57 3.95 -7.11 1.49
N ASN A 58 3.71 -7.56 2.72
CA ASN A 58 2.46 -7.26 3.42
C ASN A 58 2.60 -5.87 4.02
N ALA A 59 1.59 -5.05 3.83
CA ALA A 59 1.64 -3.66 4.21
C ALA A 59 0.31 -3.20 4.79
N ILE A 60 0.41 -2.27 5.73
CA ILE A 60 -0.73 -1.53 6.27
C ILE A 60 -0.60 -0.09 5.77
N ALA A 61 -1.66 0.43 5.15
CA ALA A 61 -1.70 1.80 4.66
C ALA A 61 -2.98 2.50 5.11
N ARG A 62 -2.85 3.78 5.44
CA ARG A 62 -3.98 4.68 5.59
C ARG A 62 -4.35 5.19 4.19
N CYS A 63 -5.56 4.92 3.73
CA CYS A 63 -5.99 5.19 2.36
C CYS A 63 -7.32 5.94 2.36
N PHE A 64 -7.58 6.67 1.29
CA PHE A 64 -8.92 7.23 1.05
C PHE A 64 -9.72 6.26 0.18
N VAL A 65 -10.98 6.04 0.55
CA VAL A 65 -11.99 5.30 -0.22
C VAL A 65 -13.24 6.13 -0.43
#